data_AF-Q1GKW0-F1
#
_entry.id   AF-Q1GKW0-F1
#
_cell.length_a   1.000
_cell.length_b   1.000
_cell.length_c   1.000
_cell.angle_alpha   90.00
_cell.angle_beta   90.00
_cell.angle_gamma   90.00
#
_symmetry.space_group_name_H-M   'P 1'
#
loop_
_entity.id
_entity.type
_entity.pdbx_description
1 polymer ?
#
loop_
_entity_poly.entity_id
_entity_poly.type
_entity_poly.pdbx_seq_one_letter_code
_entity_poly.pdbx_strand_id
1 'polypeptide(L)' 'MSLSSHLNQLKKKHEHLSFEVEQAERSPAIDRMHVKSLKKEKLRLKDEIERLSPV' A
#
# COMPACT_ATOMS: atom_id res chain seq x y z
N MET A 1 -22.08 3.89 9.51
CA MET A 1 -20.84 3.21 9.07
C MET A 1 -19.73 4.23 9.04
N SER A 2 -18.72 4.10 9.91
CA SER A 2 -17.81 5.20 10.22
C SER A 2 -16.61 5.26 9.26
N LEU A 3 -16.16 6.48 8.98
CA LEU A 3 -14.91 6.81 8.28
C LEU A 3 -13.71 5.98 8.80
N SER A 4 -13.75 5.62 10.09
CA SER A 4 -12.75 4.79 10.76
C SER A 4 -12.63 3.37 10.19
N SER A 5 -13.72 2.74 9.74
CA SER A 5 -13.64 1.41 9.11
C SER A 5 -12.92 1.45 7.76
N HIS A 6 -13.16 2.50 6.98
CA HIS A 6 -12.50 2.69 5.68
C HIS A 6 -11.00 2.98 5.85
N LEU A 7 -10.64 3.85 6.81
CA LEU A 7 -9.24 4.09 7.18
C LEU A 7 -8.53 2.81 7.63
N ASN A 8 -9.18 1.97 8.46
CA ASN A 8 -8.60 0.70 8.90
C ASN A 8 -8.37 -0.26 7.74
N GLN A 9 -9.30 -0.33 6.78
CA GLN A 9 -9.12 -1.14 5.57
C GLN A 9 -7.98 -0.63 4.69
N LEU A 10 -7.86 0.69 4.52
CA LEU A 10 -6.76 1.29 3.76
C LEU A 10 -5.40 1.01 4.42
N LYS A 11 -5.30 1.16 5.75
CA LYS A 11 -4.09 0.82 6.51
C LYS A 11 -3.69 -0.64 6.32
N LYS A 12 -4.65 -1.58 6.47
CA LYS A 12 -4.39 -3.01 6.23
C LYS A 12 -3.91 -3.29 4.81
N LYS A 13 -4.52 -2.66 3.79
CA LYS A 13 -4.08 -2.79 2.39
C LYS A 13 -2.66 -2.24 2.20
N HIS A 14 -2.34 -1.10 2.80
CA HIS A 14 -1.01 -0.49 2.71
C HIS A 14 0.08 -1.36 3.37
N GLU A 15 -0.22 -1.98 4.51
CA GLU A 15 0.67 -2.95 5.16
C GLU A 15 0.90 -4.18 4.27
N HIS A 16 -0.17 -4.74 3.71
CA HIS A 16 -0.07 -5.89 2.80
C HIS A 16 0.77 -5.56 1.56
N LEU A 17 0.50 -4.43 0.91
CA LEU A 17 1.29 -3.95 -0.23
C LEU A 17 2.76 -3.72 0.13
N SER A 18 3.05 -3.27 1.35
CA SER A 18 4.45 -3.14 1.80
C SER A 18 5.15 -4.48 1.89
N PHE A 19 4.45 -5.50 2.42
CA PHE A 19 4.98 -6.85 2.50
C PHE A 19 5.18 -7.47 1.11
N GLU A 20 4.23 -7.29 0.19
CA GLU A 20 4.37 -7.76 -1.20
C GLU A 20 5.54 -7.09 -1.93
N VAL A 21 5.72 -5.77 -1.78
CA VAL A 21 6.88 -5.06 -2.33
C VAL A 21 8.18 -5.66 -1.80
N GLU A 22 8.27 -5.91 -0.49
CA GLU A 22 9.48 -6.42 0.13
C GLU A 22 9.81 -7.85 -0.32
N GLN A 23 8.79 -8.72 -0.42
CA GLN A 23 8.96 -10.06 -0.97
C GLN A 23 9.35 -10.04 -2.45
N ALA A 24 8.72 -9.17 -3.23
CA ALA A 24 9.05 -8.98 -4.64
C ALA A 24 10.52 -8.52 -4.78
N GLU A 25 10.95 -7.51 -4.03
CA GLU A 25 12.33 -7.01 -4.07
C GLU A 25 13.38 -8.05 -3.65
N ARG A 26 13.03 -8.98 -2.77
CA ARG A 26 13.90 -10.09 -2.37
C ARG A 26 13.99 -11.19 -3.42
N SER A 27 13.04 -11.27 -4.36
CA SER A 27 13.04 -12.28 -5.40
C SER A 27 13.81 -11.80 -6.64
N PRO A 28 14.94 -12.44 -7.00
CA PRO A 28 15.74 -12.03 -8.15
C PRO A 28 15.04 -12.26 -9.51
N ALA A 29 13.97 -13.08 -9.52
CA ALA A 29 13.18 -13.38 -10.71
C ALA A 29 11.94 -12.49 -10.86
N ILE A 30 11.67 -11.56 -9.93
CA ILE A 30 10.52 -10.67 -10.05
C ILE A 30 10.76 -9.63 -11.14
N ASP A 31 9.69 -9.27 -11.85
CA ASP A 31 9.73 -8.15 -12.77
C ASP A 31 9.86 -6.81 -12.01
N ARG A 32 10.88 -6.01 -12.36
CA ARG A 32 11.06 -4.65 -11.81
C ARG A 32 9.86 -3.75 -12.10
N MET A 33 9.14 -3.97 -13.20
CA MET A 33 7.90 -3.24 -13.52
C MET A 33 6.78 -3.59 -12.54
N HIS A 34 6.72 -4.83 -12.07
CA HIS A 34 5.77 -5.26 -11.05
C HIS A 34 6.06 -4.57 -9.71
N VAL A 35 7.32 -4.59 -9.25
CA VAL A 35 7.76 -3.86 -8.03
C VAL A 35 7.43 -2.37 -8.12
N LYS A 36 7.67 -1.74 -9.27
CA LYS A 36 7.38 -0.32 -9.49
C LYS A 36 5.88 -0.03 -9.41
N SER A 37 5.04 -0.94 -9.89
CA SER A 37 3.58 -0.82 -9.83
C SER A 37 3.07 -0.95 -8.39
N LEU A 38 3.57 -1.94 -7.64
CA LEU A 38 3.24 -2.12 -6.22
C LEU A 38 3.65 -0.90 -5.39
N LYS A 39 4.86 -0.35 -5.60
CA LYS A 39 5.28 0.89 -4.93
C LYS A 39 4.37 2.08 -5.25
N LYS A 40 3.87 2.17 -6.48
CA LYS A 40 2.94 3.23 -6.90
C LYS A 40 1.57 3.09 -6.22
N GLU A 41 1.05 1.87 -6.11
CA GLU A 41 -0.18 1.61 -5.34
C GLU A 41 0.00 1.90 -3.86
N LYS A 42 1.13 1.49 -3.27
CA LYS A 42 1.48 1.82 -1.88
C LYS A 42 1.46 3.33 -1.64
N LEU A 43 2.05 4.12 -2.55
CA LEU A 43 2.05 5.58 -2.46
C LEU A 43 0.62 6.15 -2.52
N ARG A 44 -0.21 5.64 -3.42
CA ARG A 44 -1.61 6.07 -3.55
C ARG A 44 -2.43 5.80 -2.28
N LEU A 45 -2.29 4.61 -1.70
CA LEU A 45 -2.97 4.28 -0.45
C LEU A 45 -2.51 5.16 0.70
N LYS A 46 -1.21 5.47 0.76
CA LYS A 46 -0.66 6.40 1.75
C LYS A 46 -1.29 7.80 1.60
N ASP A 47 -1.35 8.34 0.38
CA ASP A 47 -1.96 9.64 0.10
C ASP A 47 -3.46 9.64 0.46
N GLU A 48 -4.16 8.54 0.17
CA GLU A 48 -5.58 8.37 0.50
C GLU A 48 -5.81 8.29 2.02
N ILE A 49 -4.94 7.58 2.75
CA ILE A 49 -4.95 7.55 4.22
C ILE A 49 -4.69 8.94 4.79
N GLU A 50 -3.69 9.67 4.27
CA GLU A 50 -3.38 11.04 4.73
C GLU A 50 -4.54 12.00 4.45
N ARG A 51 -5.22 11.88 3.30
CA ARG A 51 -6.42 12.67 3.00
C ARG A 51 -7.60 12.37 3.92
N LEU A 52 -7.75 11.11 4.31
CA LEU A 52 -8.87 10.65 5.13
C LEU A 52 -8.60 10.75 6.63
N SER A 53 -7.35 10.86 7.06
CA SER A 53 -6.95 11.10 8.44
C SER A 53 -7.15 12.58 8.77
N PRO A 54 -8.18 12.96 9.54
CA PRO A 54 -8.29 14.32 10.03
C PRO A 54 -7.11 14.56 10.97
N VAL A 55 -6.40 15.66 10.77
CA VAL A 55 -5.35 16.15 11.68
C VAL A 55 -5.98 16.57 13.00
#